data_AF-A0A9W5YA93-F1
#
_entry.id   AF-A0A9W5YA93-F1
#
_cell.length_a   1.000
_cell.length_b   1.000
_cell.length_c   1.000
_cell.angle_alpha   90.00
_cell.angle_beta   90.00
_cell.angle_gamma   90.00
#
_symmetry.space_group_name_H-M   'P 1'
#
loop_
_entity.id
_entity.type
_entity.pdbx_description
1 polymer ?
#
loop_
_entity_poly.entity_id
_entity_poly.type
_entity_poly.pdbx_seq_one_letter_code
_entity_poly.pdbx_strand_id
1 'polypeptide(L)'
;MPYLLSKNNTSNLLIDKTGESIYYRRYPIKYNQRAVVIAKSTNNEYAASLDEYSNIHIIYKNSTNSLVHLYERNNKFEVTNLLDDYENSYQISNIKYLYHQKNYIFYCAYNPYERTSDLIFHSFKDTEKTEPQSLFSVPTLSSPYECILDNKIIYLLCQVLNEKGNYELNLYKYNITSQEWEEFETIVNSVSPFMDYSLCLCENKICVTYVERDTNNTIYFTSKDDTWNEPVKVYSTKESISPVIFIYNNILWINFKENNKLKYSLSCNSGATFIEPKLCSAQNPEARHFYFYGYNKGNLSGNKFFGYIYQYPILAVLSQVDTDNILLSSQTNLEIKSIIGNFTSNEMYNITTLKKELEEQKQVQQNITKQYDNLAKMAKELQNQAKMWKLKTSQAEQEIKKLKKKLRKAYITPPNKEIQENEIIKHSKKSDTDTLFEKKIDIEIPDNDIPNIVEQIAESKDINSNNKKLDDPELIEHIITHLEKKEEYGKYGTEEIDLNETID
;
A
#
# COMPACT_ATOMS: atom_id res chain seq x y z
N MET A 1 -14.29 -28.74 -6.12
CA MET A 1 -14.29 -27.44 -5.41
C MET A 1 -15.46 -26.64 -5.94
N PRO A 2 -16.36 -26.09 -5.11
CA PRO A 2 -17.55 -25.38 -5.59
C PRO A 2 -17.20 -24.00 -6.14
N TYR A 3 -18.00 -23.52 -7.09
CA TYR A 3 -17.93 -22.17 -7.64
C TYR A 3 -19.23 -21.44 -7.34
N LEU A 4 -19.14 -20.26 -6.76
CA LEU A 4 -20.25 -19.36 -6.51
C LEU A 4 -20.13 -18.19 -7.49
N LEU A 5 -21.09 -18.04 -8.39
CA LEU A 5 -21.09 -17.00 -9.42
C LEU A 5 -22.17 -15.97 -9.11
N SER A 6 -21.78 -14.73 -8.84
CA SER A 6 -22.72 -13.60 -8.67
C SER A 6 -23.22 -13.15 -10.04
N LYS A 7 -24.49 -13.44 -10.35
CA LYS A 7 -25.17 -13.01 -11.58
C LYS A 7 -25.95 -11.73 -11.29
N ASN A 8 -25.49 -10.62 -11.87
CA ASN A 8 -26.10 -9.29 -11.79
C ASN A 8 -26.34 -8.78 -10.35
N ASN A 9 -25.53 -9.18 -9.36
CA ASN A 9 -25.68 -8.81 -7.95
C ASN A 9 -27.09 -9.07 -7.34
N THR A 10 -27.90 -9.91 -7.99
CA THR A 10 -29.31 -10.19 -7.61
C THR A 10 -29.54 -11.68 -7.39
N SER A 11 -28.64 -12.52 -7.89
CA SER A 11 -28.65 -13.94 -7.58
C SER A 11 -27.24 -14.51 -7.58
N ASN A 12 -27.00 -15.46 -6.69
CA ASN A 12 -25.78 -16.26 -6.68
C ASN A 12 -26.08 -17.64 -7.25
N LEU A 13 -25.24 -18.11 -8.18
CA LEU A 13 -25.32 -19.44 -8.77
C LEU A 13 -24.22 -20.30 -8.15
N LEU A 14 -24.61 -21.30 -7.38
CA LEU A 14 -23.69 -22.32 -6.92
C LEU A 14 -23.55 -23.38 -8.00
N ILE A 15 -22.35 -23.59 -8.50
CA ILE A 15 -21.95 -24.72 -9.34
C ILE A 15 -21.13 -25.66 -8.48
N ASP A 16 -21.59 -26.91 -8.36
CA ASP A 16 -20.89 -27.92 -7.58
C ASP A 16 -21.06 -29.32 -8.22
N LYS A 17 -20.26 -30.27 -7.75
CA LYS A 17 -20.28 -31.66 -8.21
C LYS A 17 -20.89 -32.56 -7.13
N THR A 18 -21.77 -33.45 -7.55
CA THR A 18 -22.28 -34.54 -6.70
C THR A 18 -22.33 -35.83 -7.51
N GLY A 19 -21.70 -36.89 -7.00
CA GLY A 19 -21.45 -38.10 -7.80
C GLY A 19 -20.63 -37.75 -9.04
N GLU A 20 -21.09 -38.19 -10.21
CA GLU A 20 -20.46 -37.95 -11.52
C GLU A 20 -21.11 -36.79 -12.30
N SER A 21 -21.85 -35.91 -11.62
CA SER A 21 -22.57 -34.82 -12.28
C SER A 21 -22.22 -33.47 -11.69
N ILE A 22 -22.11 -32.48 -12.57
CA ILE A 22 -22.02 -31.07 -12.21
C ILE A 22 -23.44 -30.50 -12.28
N TYR A 23 -23.86 -29.85 -11.21
CA TYR A 23 -25.15 -29.17 -11.13
C TYR A 23 -24.95 -27.70 -10.83
N TYR A 24 -25.97 -26.90 -11.11
CA TYR A 24 -26.09 -25.57 -10.55
C TYR A 24 -27.36 -25.39 -9.74
N ARG A 25 -27.31 -24.47 -8.79
CA ARG A 25 -28.43 -24.03 -7.96
C ARG A 25 -28.39 -22.52 -7.79
N ARG A 26 -29.56 -21.88 -7.85
CA ARG A 26 -29.68 -20.42 -7.69
C ARG A 26 -30.07 -20.05 -6.26
N TYR A 27 -29.49 -18.96 -5.79
CA TYR A 27 -29.73 -18.33 -4.50
C TYR A 27 -30.09 -16.84 -4.70
N PRO A 28 -31.04 -16.29 -3.92
CA PRO A 28 -31.89 -16.98 -2.95
C PRO A 28 -32.80 -17.99 -3.66
N ILE A 29 -33.10 -19.10 -2.98
CA ILE A 29 -33.94 -20.17 -3.54
C ILE A 29 -35.36 -19.62 -3.66
N LYS A 30 -35.87 -19.51 -4.89
CA LYS A 30 -37.29 -19.24 -5.13
C LYS A 30 -38.09 -20.54 -4.96
N TYR A 31 -39.38 -20.44 -4.61
CA TYR A 31 -40.24 -21.59 -4.30
C TYR A 31 -40.04 -22.76 -5.30
N ASN A 32 -39.79 -23.97 -4.76
CA ASN A 32 -39.60 -25.23 -5.50
C ASN A 32 -38.42 -25.29 -6.49
N GLN A 33 -37.46 -24.37 -6.41
CA GLN A 33 -36.30 -24.39 -7.31
C GLN A 33 -35.32 -25.52 -6.93
N ARG A 34 -35.25 -26.55 -7.76
CA ARG A 34 -34.34 -27.70 -7.62
C ARG A 34 -32.98 -27.43 -8.25
N ALA A 35 -31.97 -28.19 -7.83
CA ALA A 35 -30.70 -28.24 -8.53
C ALA A 35 -30.89 -28.75 -9.97
N VAL A 36 -30.18 -28.15 -10.91
CA VAL A 36 -30.25 -28.51 -12.33
C VAL A 36 -28.91 -29.12 -12.73
N VAL A 37 -28.93 -30.34 -13.28
CA VAL A 37 -27.73 -31.00 -13.80
C VAL A 37 -27.34 -30.35 -15.13
N ILE A 38 -26.10 -29.87 -15.22
CA ILE A 38 -25.55 -29.25 -16.44
C ILE A 38 -24.68 -30.24 -17.21
N ALA A 39 -23.85 -31.01 -16.50
CA ALA A 39 -22.97 -32.00 -17.10
C ALA A 39 -23.05 -33.32 -16.34
N LYS A 40 -22.90 -34.43 -17.08
CA LYS A 40 -22.85 -35.80 -16.56
C LYS A 40 -21.53 -36.44 -16.95
N SER A 41 -21.18 -37.53 -16.27
CA SER A 41 -19.95 -38.30 -16.51
C SER A 41 -18.71 -37.40 -16.39
N THR A 42 -18.62 -36.68 -15.28
CA THR A 42 -17.52 -35.74 -15.01
C THR A 42 -16.57 -36.29 -13.96
N ASN A 43 -15.28 -36.02 -14.15
CA ASN A 43 -14.26 -36.21 -13.12
C ASN A 43 -14.30 -35.08 -12.08
N ASN A 44 -13.38 -35.12 -11.11
CA ASN A 44 -13.34 -34.13 -10.02
C ASN A 44 -12.79 -32.76 -10.45
N GLU A 45 -12.20 -32.67 -11.63
CA GLU A 45 -11.58 -31.47 -12.18
C GLU A 45 -12.59 -30.65 -12.98
N TYR A 46 -12.92 -29.47 -12.48
CA TYR A 46 -13.76 -28.49 -13.17
C TYR A 46 -13.49 -27.08 -12.66
N ALA A 47 -13.73 -26.11 -13.52
CA ALA A 47 -13.72 -24.69 -13.20
C ALA A 47 -14.90 -23.98 -13.88
N ALA A 48 -15.40 -22.93 -13.24
CA ALA A 48 -16.51 -22.15 -13.79
C ALA A 48 -16.28 -20.65 -13.63
N SER A 49 -16.79 -19.88 -14.59
CA SER A 49 -16.78 -18.42 -14.60
C SER A 49 -18.03 -17.88 -15.31
N LEU A 50 -18.14 -16.56 -15.37
CA LEU A 50 -19.14 -15.83 -16.15
C LEU A 50 -18.46 -15.06 -17.27
N ASP A 51 -19.16 -14.91 -18.40
CA ASP A 51 -18.78 -13.96 -19.44
C ASP A 51 -19.28 -12.53 -19.13
N GLU A 52 -18.98 -11.59 -20.02
CA GLU A 52 -19.43 -10.18 -19.93
C GLU A 52 -20.95 -10.02 -19.96
N TYR A 53 -21.68 -11.01 -20.48
CA TYR A 53 -23.14 -11.05 -20.56
C TYR A 53 -23.76 -11.86 -19.40
N SER A 54 -22.96 -12.26 -18.41
CA SER A 54 -23.35 -13.13 -17.30
C SER A 54 -23.86 -14.51 -17.73
N ASN A 55 -23.43 -15.02 -18.88
CA ASN A 55 -23.61 -16.40 -19.28
C ASN A 55 -22.61 -17.29 -18.55
N ILE A 56 -23.04 -18.51 -18.22
CA ILE A 56 -22.23 -19.47 -17.48
C ILE A 56 -21.26 -20.18 -18.43
N HIS A 57 -19.99 -20.22 -18.06
CA HIS A 57 -18.97 -21.03 -18.73
C HIS A 57 -18.37 -22.02 -17.74
N ILE A 58 -18.28 -23.28 -18.12
CA ILE A 58 -17.74 -24.38 -17.32
C ILE A 58 -16.75 -25.15 -18.17
N ILE A 59 -15.54 -25.33 -17.65
CA ILE A 59 -14.56 -26.27 -18.20
C ILE A 59 -14.43 -27.41 -17.23
N TYR A 60 -14.48 -28.64 -17.73
CA TYR A 60 -14.36 -29.82 -16.90
C TYR A 60 -13.67 -30.95 -17.63
N LYS A 61 -13.04 -31.84 -16.86
CA LYS A 61 -12.54 -33.11 -17.35
C LYS A 61 -13.68 -34.12 -17.33
N ASN A 62 -14.03 -34.69 -18.47
CA ASN A 62 -15.07 -35.72 -18.55
C ASN A 62 -14.51 -37.10 -18.11
N SER A 63 -15.36 -38.13 -18.09
CA SER A 63 -14.98 -39.50 -17.72
C SER A 63 -14.03 -40.18 -18.72
N THR A 64 -13.93 -39.66 -19.94
CA THR A 64 -12.96 -40.10 -20.95
C THR A 64 -11.65 -39.30 -20.88
N ASN A 65 -11.45 -38.53 -19.81
CA ASN A 65 -10.29 -37.68 -19.56
C ASN A 65 -10.08 -36.50 -20.54
N SER A 66 -10.99 -36.32 -21.50
CA SER A 66 -11.01 -35.15 -22.39
C SER A 66 -11.39 -33.88 -21.62
N LEU A 67 -10.80 -32.76 -22.02
CA LEU A 67 -11.14 -31.43 -21.53
C LEU A 67 -12.29 -30.87 -22.35
N VAL A 68 -13.41 -30.58 -21.68
CA VAL A 68 -14.65 -30.14 -22.31
C VAL A 68 -15.00 -28.74 -21.83
N HIS A 69 -15.37 -27.87 -22.76
CA HIS A 69 -15.93 -26.55 -22.48
C HIS A 69 -17.43 -26.58 -22.74
N LEU A 70 -18.20 -26.22 -21.73
CA LEU A 70 -19.63 -26.08 -21.77
C LEU A 70 -19.98 -24.63 -21.47
N TYR A 71 -20.74 -23.99 -22.34
CA TYR A 71 -21.06 -22.57 -22.21
C TYR A 71 -22.52 -22.28 -22.54
N GLU A 72 -23.08 -21.28 -21.86
CA GLU A 72 -24.45 -20.81 -22.07
C GLU A 72 -24.51 -19.84 -23.25
N ARG A 73 -25.31 -20.15 -24.26
CA ARG A 73 -25.60 -19.28 -25.39
C ARG A 73 -27.10 -19.32 -25.69
N ASN A 74 -27.74 -18.15 -25.78
CA ASN A 74 -29.18 -18.03 -26.04
C ASN A 74 -30.05 -18.89 -25.10
N ASN A 75 -29.74 -18.89 -23.80
CA ASN A 75 -30.40 -19.71 -22.76
C ASN A 75 -30.32 -21.24 -22.97
N LYS A 76 -29.35 -21.71 -23.76
CA LYS A 76 -29.05 -23.14 -23.95
C LYS A 76 -27.57 -23.39 -23.67
N PHE A 77 -27.24 -24.60 -23.27
CA PHE A 77 -25.84 -25.00 -23.12
C PHE A 77 -25.33 -25.63 -24.41
N GLU A 78 -24.23 -25.10 -24.92
CA GLU A 78 -23.44 -25.65 -26.02
C GLU A 78 -22.17 -26.30 -25.44
N VAL A 79 -21.62 -27.28 -26.15
CA VAL A 79 -20.50 -28.09 -25.68
C VAL A 79 -19.45 -28.21 -26.79
N THR A 80 -18.20 -27.98 -26.44
CA THR A 80 -17.03 -28.08 -27.32
C THR A 80 -15.93 -28.87 -26.62
N ASN A 81 -15.34 -29.84 -27.31
CA ASN A 81 -14.13 -30.52 -26.82
C ASN A 81 -12.91 -29.66 -27.10
N LEU A 82 -12.12 -29.38 -26.08
CA LEU A 82 -10.89 -28.59 -26.16
C LEU A 82 -9.66 -29.47 -26.38
N LEU A 83 -9.63 -30.65 -25.74
CA LEU A 83 -8.53 -31.59 -25.82
C LEU A 83 -9.06 -33.01 -25.62
N ASP A 84 -8.66 -33.93 -26.48
CA ASP A 84 -8.95 -35.35 -26.33
C ASP A 84 -7.76 -36.07 -25.69
N ASP A 85 -8.00 -36.76 -24.57
CA ASP A 85 -6.97 -37.50 -23.82
C ASP A 85 -7.52 -38.86 -23.34
N TYR A 86 -8.05 -39.67 -24.26
CA TYR A 86 -8.73 -40.93 -23.92
C TYR A 86 -7.89 -41.89 -23.07
N GLU A 87 -6.58 -41.89 -23.25
CA GLU A 87 -5.62 -42.74 -22.54
C GLU A 87 -5.16 -42.16 -21.20
N ASN A 88 -5.60 -40.93 -20.86
CA ASN A 88 -5.16 -40.18 -19.68
C ASN A 88 -3.63 -40.00 -19.63
N SER A 89 -3.00 -39.81 -20.79
CA SER A 89 -1.56 -39.67 -20.95
C SER A 89 -1.06 -38.39 -20.29
N TYR A 90 -1.86 -37.32 -20.31
CA TYR A 90 -1.50 -36.03 -19.74
C TYR A 90 -1.88 -35.87 -18.27
N GLN A 91 -2.68 -36.78 -17.70
CA GLN A 91 -3.08 -36.76 -16.29
C GLN A 91 -3.58 -35.38 -15.78
N ILE A 92 -4.34 -34.65 -16.59
CA ILE A 92 -4.72 -33.25 -16.32
C ILE A 92 -5.34 -33.08 -14.93
N SER A 93 -4.89 -32.05 -14.19
CA SER A 93 -5.32 -31.73 -12.82
C SER A 93 -5.33 -30.21 -12.54
N ASN A 94 -5.97 -29.85 -11.41
CA ASN A 94 -6.00 -28.50 -10.85
C ASN A 94 -6.43 -27.44 -11.88
N ILE A 95 -7.58 -27.62 -12.54
CA ILE A 95 -8.04 -26.70 -13.57
C ILE A 95 -8.44 -25.35 -12.95
N LYS A 96 -7.98 -24.24 -13.53
CA LYS A 96 -8.49 -22.88 -13.31
C LYS A 96 -8.94 -22.27 -14.61
N TYR A 97 -9.92 -21.39 -14.51
CA TYR A 97 -10.53 -20.76 -15.66
C TYR A 97 -10.87 -19.30 -15.35
N LEU A 98 -10.48 -18.42 -16.26
CA LEU A 98 -10.77 -16.99 -16.25
C LEU A 98 -11.36 -16.60 -17.62
N TYR A 99 -12.27 -15.63 -17.63
CA TYR A 99 -12.85 -15.08 -18.85
C TYR A 99 -12.61 -13.58 -18.94
N HIS A 100 -12.14 -13.11 -20.09
CA HIS A 100 -12.05 -11.69 -20.43
C HIS A 100 -11.98 -11.51 -21.95
N GLN A 101 -13.11 -11.30 -22.62
CA GLN A 101 -13.26 -11.30 -24.09
C GLN A 101 -12.84 -12.60 -24.82
N LYS A 102 -11.95 -13.39 -24.22
CA LYS A 102 -11.49 -14.72 -24.58
C LYS A 102 -11.50 -15.61 -23.32
N ASN A 103 -11.39 -16.90 -23.54
CA ASN A 103 -11.27 -17.90 -22.50
C ASN A 103 -9.78 -18.12 -22.16
N TYR A 104 -9.45 -18.16 -20.88
CA TYR A 104 -8.10 -18.45 -20.38
C TYR A 104 -8.15 -19.61 -19.39
N ILE A 105 -7.48 -20.71 -19.74
CA ILE A 105 -7.41 -21.91 -18.91
C ILE A 105 -5.98 -22.09 -18.42
N PHE A 106 -5.87 -22.46 -17.15
CA PHE A 106 -4.66 -22.96 -16.56
C PHE A 106 -4.93 -24.37 -16.03
N TYR A 107 -3.96 -25.27 -16.18
CA TYR A 107 -4.02 -26.62 -15.59
C TYR A 107 -2.63 -27.23 -15.50
N CYS A 108 -2.44 -28.16 -14.57
CA CYS A 108 -1.23 -28.97 -14.53
C CYS A 108 -1.42 -30.19 -15.43
N ALA A 109 -0.39 -30.54 -16.20
CA ALA A 109 -0.38 -31.74 -17.03
C ALA A 109 0.98 -32.45 -16.94
N TYR A 110 0.95 -33.78 -17.01
CA TYR A 110 2.14 -34.59 -17.17
C TYR A 110 2.58 -34.57 -18.64
N ASN A 111 3.84 -34.25 -18.88
CA ASN A 111 4.45 -34.34 -20.19
C ASN A 111 5.10 -35.73 -20.34
N PRO A 112 4.52 -36.66 -21.14
CA PRO A 112 5.04 -38.02 -21.25
C PRO A 112 6.40 -38.10 -21.96
N TYR A 113 6.76 -37.09 -22.76
CA TYR A 113 8.02 -37.06 -23.50
C TYR A 113 9.19 -36.67 -22.61
N GLU A 114 9.02 -35.60 -21.83
CA GLU A 114 10.06 -35.07 -20.93
C GLU A 114 9.99 -35.67 -19.53
N ARG A 115 8.89 -36.37 -19.20
CA ARG A 115 8.57 -36.93 -17.88
C ARG A 115 8.50 -35.87 -16.78
N THR A 116 8.15 -34.64 -17.15
CA THR A 116 7.93 -33.51 -16.25
C THR A 116 6.45 -33.32 -15.96
N SER A 117 6.14 -32.60 -14.89
CA SER A 117 4.81 -32.02 -14.70
C SER A 117 4.91 -30.55 -15.08
N ASP A 118 4.04 -30.07 -15.94
CA ASP A 118 4.09 -28.71 -16.47
C ASP A 118 2.81 -27.94 -16.14
N LEU A 119 2.96 -26.64 -15.92
CA LEU A 119 1.82 -25.73 -15.87
C LEU A 119 1.50 -25.28 -17.30
N ILE A 120 0.28 -25.58 -17.74
CA ILE A 120 -0.20 -25.31 -19.08
C ILE A 120 -1.10 -24.07 -19.07
N PHE A 121 -0.88 -23.19 -20.04
CA PHE A 121 -1.73 -22.04 -20.34
C PHE A 121 -2.40 -22.24 -21.70
N HIS A 122 -3.72 -22.07 -21.75
CA HIS A 122 -4.46 -22.14 -23.00
C HIS A 122 -5.43 -20.95 -23.11
N SER A 123 -5.14 -20.06 -24.05
CA SER A 123 -6.04 -18.95 -24.41
C SER A 123 -6.76 -19.25 -25.72
N PHE A 124 -8.09 -19.23 -25.73
CA PHE A 124 -8.88 -19.59 -26.92
C PHE A 124 -10.17 -18.78 -27.02
N LYS A 125 -10.79 -18.80 -28.20
CA LYS A 125 -12.18 -18.40 -28.41
C LYS A 125 -12.95 -19.59 -28.96
N ASP A 126 -14.26 -19.63 -28.75
CA ASP A 126 -15.09 -20.78 -29.12
C ASP A 126 -15.05 -21.11 -30.62
N THR A 127 -14.69 -20.14 -31.47
CA THR A 127 -14.56 -20.30 -32.93
C THR A 127 -13.12 -20.47 -33.42
N GLU A 128 -12.12 -20.30 -32.55
CA GLU A 128 -10.70 -20.29 -32.91
C GLU A 128 -10.01 -21.52 -32.29
N LYS A 129 -9.36 -22.34 -33.11
CA LYS A 129 -8.51 -23.41 -32.59
C LYS A 129 -7.14 -22.82 -32.25
N THR A 130 -6.78 -22.89 -30.98
CA THR A 130 -5.48 -22.50 -30.45
C THR A 130 -4.85 -23.70 -29.77
N GLU A 131 -3.53 -23.73 -29.75
CA GLU A 131 -2.79 -24.80 -29.07
C GLU A 131 -2.48 -24.38 -27.62
N PRO A 132 -2.52 -25.33 -26.67
CA PRO A 132 -2.07 -25.08 -25.31
C PRO A 132 -0.55 -24.89 -25.27
N GLN A 133 -0.08 -23.99 -24.42
CA GLN A 133 1.33 -23.67 -24.22
C GLN A 133 1.81 -24.16 -22.85
N SER A 134 2.91 -24.92 -22.81
CA SER A 134 3.63 -25.19 -21.57
C SER A 134 4.38 -23.93 -21.13
N LEU A 135 4.10 -23.43 -19.92
CA LEU A 135 4.79 -22.24 -19.39
C LEU A 135 6.13 -22.61 -18.77
N PHE A 136 6.13 -23.61 -17.88
CA PHE A 136 7.29 -24.12 -17.17
C PHE A 136 6.94 -25.41 -16.42
N SER A 137 7.96 -26.16 -16.04
CA SER A 137 7.80 -27.34 -15.20
C SER A 137 7.53 -26.96 -13.74
N VAL A 138 6.56 -27.64 -13.14
CA VAL A 138 6.18 -27.54 -11.73
C VAL A 138 6.72 -28.74 -10.93
N PRO A 139 6.97 -28.60 -9.62
CA PRO A 139 7.56 -29.67 -8.82
C PRO A 139 6.74 -30.97 -8.82
N THR A 140 5.41 -30.86 -8.84
CA THR A 140 4.47 -31.99 -8.87
C THR A 140 3.21 -31.64 -9.66
N LEU A 141 2.53 -32.65 -10.20
CA LEU A 141 1.23 -32.51 -10.87
C LEU A 141 0.15 -31.89 -9.98
N SER A 142 0.26 -32.05 -8.66
CA SER A 142 -0.67 -31.48 -7.68
C SER A 142 -0.17 -30.15 -7.09
N SER A 143 0.84 -29.52 -7.69
CA SER A 143 1.34 -28.24 -7.17
C SER A 143 0.21 -27.23 -7.15
N PRO A 144 -0.03 -26.53 -6.01
CA PRO A 144 -0.99 -25.45 -5.99
C PRO A 144 -0.53 -24.36 -6.95
N TYR A 145 -1.47 -23.52 -7.38
CA TYR A 145 -1.21 -22.23 -8.01
C TYR A 145 -2.50 -21.40 -7.91
N GLU A 146 -2.37 -20.08 -7.95
CA GLU A 146 -3.52 -19.18 -7.97
C GLU A 146 -3.44 -18.23 -9.15
N CYS A 147 -4.59 -17.92 -9.72
CA CYS A 147 -4.71 -16.94 -10.79
C CYS A 147 -5.87 -15.99 -10.50
N ILE A 148 -5.64 -14.71 -10.76
CA ILE A 148 -6.66 -13.66 -10.69
C ILE A 148 -6.54 -12.75 -11.92
N LEU A 149 -7.66 -12.17 -12.31
CA LEU A 149 -7.74 -11.19 -13.39
C LEU A 149 -8.09 -9.84 -12.79
N ASP A 150 -7.27 -8.83 -13.10
CA ASP A 150 -7.57 -7.44 -12.77
C ASP A 150 -6.99 -6.52 -13.85
N ASN A 151 -7.73 -5.47 -14.21
CA ASN A 151 -7.27 -4.45 -15.17
C ASN A 151 -6.61 -5.01 -16.46
N LYS A 152 -7.17 -6.09 -17.02
CA LYS A 152 -6.68 -6.81 -18.22
C LYS A 152 -5.30 -7.48 -18.04
N ILE A 153 -4.88 -7.68 -16.80
CA ILE A 153 -3.68 -8.42 -16.43
C ILE A 153 -4.12 -9.69 -15.69
N ILE A 154 -3.61 -10.84 -16.13
CA ILE A 154 -3.73 -12.08 -15.37
C ILE A 154 -2.49 -12.20 -14.50
N TYR A 155 -2.69 -12.23 -13.19
CA TYR A 155 -1.65 -12.53 -12.22
C TYR A 155 -1.68 -14.02 -11.92
N LEU A 156 -0.53 -14.68 -12.01
CA LEU A 156 -0.34 -16.09 -11.73
C LEU A 156 0.72 -16.26 -10.64
N LEU A 157 0.29 -16.74 -9.48
CA LEU A 157 1.16 -17.07 -8.35
C LEU A 157 1.41 -18.56 -8.34
N CYS A 158 2.67 -18.97 -8.40
CA CYS A 158 3.05 -20.38 -8.39
C CYS A 158 4.46 -20.60 -7.83
N GLN A 159 4.73 -21.83 -7.39
CA GLN A 159 6.08 -22.24 -6.99
C GLN A 159 6.81 -22.96 -8.12
N VAL A 160 8.10 -22.67 -8.27
CA VAL A 160 8.99 -23.31 -9.25
C VAL A 160 10.25 -23.79 -8.54
N LEU A 161 10.86 -24.86 -9.04
CA LEU A 161 12.16 -25.33 -8.58
C LEU A 161 13.25 -24.64 -9.42
N ASN A 162 14.13 -23.88 -8.77
CA ASN A 162 15.22 -23.20 -9.47
C ASN A 162 16.39 -24.16 -9.78
N GLU A 163 17.36 -23.68 -10.57
CA GLU A 163 18.53 -24.47 -10.98
C GLU A 163 19.41 -24.94 -9.81
N LYS A 164 19.32 -24.25 -8.66
CA LYS A 164 20.06 -24.60 -7.43
C LYS A 164 19.32 -25.63 -6.57
N GLY A 165 18.10 -26.04 -6.97
CA GLY A 165 17.26 -26.98 -6.24
C GLY A 165 16.46 -26.36 -5.10
N ASN A 166 16.38 -25.03 -5.01
CA ASN A 166 15.51 -24.34 -4.05
C ASN A 166 14.15 -24.03 -4.69
N TYR A 167 13.14 -23.88 -3.84
CA TYR A 167 11.78 -23.49 -4.23
C TYR A 167 11.65 -21.98 -4.22
N GLU A 168 11.16 -21.42 -5.32
CA GLU A 168 10.86 -20.00 -5.46
C GLU A 168 9.36 -19.82 -5.64
N LEU A 169 8.78 -18.93 -4.84
CA LEU A 169 7.41 -18.48 -5.03
C LEU A 169 7.43 -17.26 -5.96
N ASN A 170 6.93 -17.43 -7.18
CA ASN A 170 7.02 -16.46 -8.24
C ASN A 170 5.64 -15.92 -8.62
N LEU A 171 5.60 -14.64 -8.99
CA LEU A 171 4.45 -13.96 -9.56
C LEU A 171 4.70 -13.68 -11.04
N TYR A 172 3.92 -14.31 -11.90
CA TYR A 172 3.89 -14.05 -13.34
C TYR A 172 2.74 -13.11 -13.68
N LYS A 173 2.92 -12.28 -14.70
CA LYS A 173 1.88 -11.38 -15.22
C LYS A 173 1.71 -11.60 -16.71
N TYR A 174 0.47 -11.79 -17.14
CA TYR A 174 0.13 -11.85 -18.55
C TYR A 174 -0.73 -10.64 -18.92
N ASN A 175 -0.24 -9.82 -19.83
CA ASN A 175 -0.95 -8.66 -20.31
C ASN A 175 -1.83 -9.05 -21.50
N ILE A 176 -3.16 -9.02 -21.31
CA ILE A 176 -4.12 -9.45 -22.33
C ILE A 176 -4.08 -8.53 -23.57
N THR A 177 -3.68 -7.27 -23.41
CA THR A 177 -3.65 -6.30 -24.51
C THR A 177 -2.47 -6.56 -25.45
N SER A 178 -1.27 -6.76 -24.90
CA SER A 178 -0.08 -7.13 -25.70
C SER A 178 -0.05 -8.63 -26.04
N GLN A 179 -0.82 -9.46 -25.34
CA GLN A 179 -0.83 -10.92 -25.43
C GLN A 179 0.53 -11.55 -25.07
N GLU A 180 1.27 -10.91 -24.16
CA GLU A 180 2.61 -11.33 -23.76
C GLU A 180 2.70 -11.54 -22.24
N TRP A 181 3.56 -12.47 -21.85
CA TRP A 181 3.98 -12.63 -20.46
C TRP A 181 5.08 -11.61 -20.14
N GLU A 182 4.95 -10.92 -19.02
CA GLU A 182 6.01 -10.08 -18.46
C GLU A 182 7.04 -10.93 -17.72
N GLU A 183 8.19 -10.33 -17.39
CA GLU A 183 9.17 -10.95 -16.52
C GLU A 183 8.55 -11.25 -15.16
N PHE A 184 8.82 -12.45 -14.64
CA PHE A 184 8.28 -12.86 -13.35
C PHE A 184 9.05 -12.21 -12.20
N GLU A 185 8.39 -12.07 -11.06
CA GLU A 185 8.98 -11.55 -9.85
C GLU A 185 9.05 -12.65 -8.78
N THR A 186 10.24 -12.89 -8.23
CA THR A 186 10.40 -13.80 -7.09
C THR A 186 10.03 -13.08 -5.80
N ILE A 187 9.05 -13.63 -5.08
CA ILE A 187 8.55 -13.11 -3.81
C ILE A 187 9.43 -13.60 -2.66
N VAL A 188 9.70 -14.90 -2.64
CA VAL A 188 10.46 -15.57 -1.59
C VAL A 188 11.12 -16.84 -2.12
N ASN A 189 12.27 -17.17 -1.56
CA ASN A 189 13.04 -18.38 -1.86
C ASN A 189 13.15 -19.23 -0.58
N SER A 190 12.93 -20.54 -0.70
CA SER A 190 13.05 -21.48 0.41
C SER A 190 13.72 -22.78 -0.03
N VAL A 191 14.41 -23.44 0.90
CA VAL A 191 15.00 -24.76 0.68
C VAL A 191 13.96 -25.89 0.71
N SER A 192 12.74 -25.60 1.18
CA SER A 192 11.64 -26.54 1.28
C SER A 192 10.44 -26.09 0.43
N PRO A 193 9.59 -27.02 -0.04
CA PRO A 193 8.42 -26.66 -0.83
C PRO A 193 7.40 -25.90 0.02
N PHE A 194 6.79 -24.88 -0.58
CA PHE A 194 5.67 -24.17 0.03
C PHE A 194 4.45 -25.08 0.10
N MET A 195 3.75 -25.09 1.24
CA MET A 195 2.60 -25.99 1.42
C MET A 195 1.36 -25.50 0.70
N ASP A 196 1.08 -24.21 0.79
CA ASP A 196 -0.03 -23.54 0.13
C ASP A 196 0.22 -22.02 0.17
N TYR A 197 -0.48 -21.29 -0.68
CA TYR A 197 -0.39 -19.84 -0.79
C TYR A 197 -1.65 -19.25 -1.42
N SER A 198 -1.89 -17.98 -1.14
CA SER A 198 -3.06 -17.28 -1.65
C SER A 198 -2.75 -15.83 -2.03
N LEU A 199 -3.39 -15.37 -3.09
CA LEU A 199 -3.19 -14.08 -3.75
C LEU A 199 -4.49 -13.25 -3.69
N CYS A 200 -4.36 -11.96 -3.38
CA CYS A 200 -5.45 -11.00 -3.42
C CYS A 200 -4.92 -9.62 -3.85
N LEU A 201 -5.78 -8.75 -4.39
CA LEU A 201 -5.44 -7.36 -4.71
C LEU A 201 -6.06 -6.40 -3.68
N CYS A 202 -5.32 -5.38 -3.26
CA CYS A 202 -5.73 -4.40 -2.27
C CYS A 202 -5.44 -2.98 -2.79
N GLU A 203 -6.44 -2.23 -3.26
CA GLU A 203 -6.21 -0.84 -3.72
C GLU A 203 -5.02 -0.73 -4.70
N ASN A 204 -4.94 -1.65 -5.68
CA ASN A 204 -3.83 -1.85 -6.64
C ASN A 204 -2.53 -2.45 -6.09
N LYS A 205 -2.47 -2.80 -4.81
CA LYS A 205 -1.36 -3.53 -4.19
C LYS A 205 -1.58 -5.03 -4.32
N ILE A 206 -0.50 -5.77 -4.53
CA ILE A 206 -0.57 -7.23 -4.57
C ILE A 206 -0.33 -7.76 -3.16
N CYS A 207 -1.26 -8.55 -2.63
CA CYS A 207 -1.17 -9.15 -1.31
C CYS A 207 -1.03 -10.65 -1.44
N VAL A 208 -0.01 -11.22 -0.78
CA VAL A 208 0.29 -12.65 -0.84
C VAL A 208 0.40 -13.21 0.57
N THR A 209 -0.18 -14.38 0.76
CA THR A 209 0.06 -15.23 1.93
C THR A 209 0.66 -16.54 1.47
N TYR A 210 1.59 -17.09 2.24
CA TYR A 210 2.21 -18.37 1.93
C TYR A 210 2.58 -19.13 3.20
N VAL A 211 2.69 -20.45 3.07
CA VAL A 211 3.11 -21.33 4.16
C VAL A 211 4.47 -21.91 3.88
N GLU A 212 5.44 -21.50 4.67
CA GLU A 212 6.77 -22.11 4.67
C GLU A 212 6.80 -23.29 5.64
N ARG A 213 7.46 -24.38 5.20
CA ARG A 213 7.65 -25.59 5.98
C ARG A 213 9.07 -25.62 6.53
N ASP A 214 9.20 -25.41 7.83
CA ASP A 214 10.45 -25.65 8.55
C ASP A 214 10.17 -26.58 9.74
N THR A 215 10.63 -26.25 10.95
CA THR A 215 10.27 -26.96 12.19
C THR A 215 8.79 -26.86 12.54
N ASN A 216 8.14 -25.79 12.10
CA ASN A 216 6.71 -25.56 12.17
C ASN A 216 6.22 -25.07 10.80
N ASN A 217 4.95 -25.27 10.51
CA ASN A 217 4.27 -24.66 9.37
C ASN A 217 3.89 -23.23 9.77
N THR A 218 4.41 -22.24 9.04
CA THR A 218 4.23 -20.83 9.39
C THR A 218 3.56 -20.07 8.25
N ILE A 219 2.47 -19.38 8.56
CA ILE A 219 1.80 -18.46 7.63
C ILE A 219 2.54 -17.13 7.67
N TYR A 220 3.01 -16.71 6.50
CA TYR A 220 3.55 -15.39 6.27
C TYR A 220 2.60 -14.57 5.39
N PHE A 221 2.61 -13.26 5.59
CA PHE A 221 1.96 -12.28 4.76
C PHE A 221 3.00 -11.31 4.20
N THR A 222 2.90 -11.00 2.92
CA THR A 222 3.65 -9.90 2.30
C THR A 222 2.75 -9.15 1.32
N SER A 223 3.12 -7.91 1.04
CA SER A 223 2.45 -7.07 0.06
C SER A 223 3.45 -6.38 -0.84
N LYS A 224 3.00 -6.00 -2.03
CA LYS A 224 3.75 -5.24 -3.00
C LYS A 224 3.08 -3.90 -3.24
N ASP A 225 3.85 -2.84 -2.98
CA ASP A 225 3.60 -1.50 -3.52
C ASP A 225 4.47 -1.36 -4.78
N ASP A 226 5.59 -0.63 -4.70
CA ASP A 226 6.61 -0.62 -5.76
C ASP A 226 7.51 -1.85 -5.68
N THR A 227 7.91 -2.22 -4.45
CA THR A 227 8.74 -3.39 -4.13
C THR A 227 8.02 -4.31 -3.14
N TRP A 228 8.46 -5.56 -3.06
CA TRP A 228 7.97 -6.51 -2.05
C TRP A 228 8.38 -6.06 -0.65
N ASN A 229 7.42 -6.02 0.26
CA ASN A 229 7.66 -5.72 1.67
C ASN A 229 8.21 -6.95 2.40
N GLU A 230 8.93 -6.71 3.51
CA GLU A 230 9.40 -7.77 4.38
C GLU A 230 8.23 -8.65 4.89
N PRO A 231 8.32 -9.99 4.80
CA PRO A 231 7.24 -10.87 5.23
C PRO A 231 6.93 -10.76 6.72
N VAL A 232 5.65 -10.55 7.03
CA VAL A 232 5.13 -10.54 8.40
C VAL A 232 4.63 -11.93 8.77
N LYS A 233 5.13 -12.46 9.89
CA LYS A 233 4.64 -13.72 10.45
C LYS A 233 3.24 -13.54 11.05
N VAL A 234 2.28 -14.32 10.56
CA VAL A 234 0.87 -14.28 11.01
C VAL A 234 0.61 -15.34 12.08
N TYR A 235 1.06 -16.58 11.85
CA TYR A 235 0.80 -17.71 12.74
C TYR A 235 1.77 -18.87 12.49
N SER A 236 2.07 -19.68 13.51
CA SER A 236 2.82 -20.94 13.37
C SER A 236 2.13 -22.08 14.10
N THR A 237 2.19 -23.28 13.52
CA THR A 237 1.73 -24.52 14.16
C THR A 237 2.51 -25.73 13.63
N LYS A 238 2.41 -26.87 14.32
CA LYS A 238 2.93 -28.15 13.84
C LYS A 238 1.97 -28.86 12.89
N GLU A 239 0.70 -28.47 12.90
CA GLU A 239 -0.35 -29.05 12.08
C GLU A 239 -0.31 -28.51 10.65
N SER A 240 -0.88 -29.25 9.70
CA SER A 240 -1.05 -28.76 8.32
C SER A 240 -2.05 -27.59 8.29
N ILE A 241 -1.68 -26.54 7.55
CA ILE A 241 -2.47 -25.31 7.39
C ILE A 241 -2.45 -24.85 5.94
N SER A 242 -3.55 -24.21 5.54
CA SER A 242 -3.80 -23.70 4.18
C SER A 242 -4.49 -22.34 4.32
N PRO A 243 -3.80 -21.22 4.03
CA PRO A 243 -4.34 -19.89 4.18
C PRO A 243 -5.11 -19.46 2.92
N VAL A 244 -6.12 -18.63 3.16
CA VAL A 244 -6.90 -17.95 2.14
C VAL A 244 -7.01 -16.50 2.55
N ILE A 245 -6.55 -15.60 1.68
CA ILE A 245 -6.59 -14.16 1.91
C ILE A 245 -7.72 -13.51 1.12
N PHE A 246 -8.43 -12.59 1.75
CA PHE A 246 -9.40 -11.73 1.10
C PHE A 246 -9.49 -10.40 1.86
N ILE A 247 -10.02 -9.37 1.20
CA ILE A 247 -10.22 -8.05 1.78
C ILE A 247 -11.69 -7.72 1.70
N TYR A 248 -12.26 -7.30 2.83
CA TYR A 248 -13.64 -6.87 2.88
C TYR A 248 -13.74 -5.55 3.65
N ASN A 249 -14.30 -4.52 3.01
CA ASN A 249 -14.34 -3.14 3.50
C ASN A 249 -12.97 -2.69 4.02
N ASN A 250 -11.92 -2.78 3.19
CA ASN A 250 -10.54 -2.38 3.55
C ASN A 250 -9.91 -3.08 4.78
N ILE A 251 -10.57 -4.10 5.33
CA ILE A 251 -10.00 -4.97 6.36
C ILE A 251 -9.47 -6.21 5.66
N LEU A 252 -8.22 -6.55 5.96
CA LEU A 252 -7.56 -7.73 5.42
C LEU A 252 -7.83 -8.92 6.33
N TRP A 253 -8.28 -10.03 5.74
CA TRP A 253 -8.62 -11.25 6.45
C TRP A 253 -7.78 -12.40 5.92
N ILE A 254 -7.24 -13.21 6.83
CA ILE A 254 -6.57 -14.47 6.51
C ILE A 254 -7.32 -15.58 7.24
N ASN A 255 -8.04 -16.39 6.46
CA ASN A 255 -8.71 -17.57 6.95
C ASN A 255 -7.84 -18.80 6.72
N PHE A 256 -7.84 -19.74 7.65
CA PHE A 256 -7.14 -21.00 7.47
C PHE A 256 -7.81 -22.13 8.23
N LYS A 257 -7.60 -23.36 7.76
CA LYS A 257 -8.09 -24.57 8.41
C LYS A 257 -6.93 -25.27 9.11
N GLU A 258 -7.07 -25.54 10.39
CA GLU A 258 -6.10 -26.28 11.21
C GLU A 258 -6.84 -27.38 11.98
N ASN A 259 -6.47 -28.64 11.75
CA ASN A 259 -7.09 -29.81 12.39
C ASN A 259 -8.64 -29.75 12.40
N ASN A 260 -9.23 -29.53 11.20
CA ASN A 260 -10.67 -29.38 10.98
C ASN A 260 -11.36 -28.19 11.67
N LYS A 261 -10.60 -27.26 12.25
CA LYS A 261 -11.14 -26.02 12.82
C LYS A 261 -10.83 -24.87 11.89
N LEU A 262 -11.85 -24.08 11.56
CA LEU A 262 -11.66 -22.84 10.81
C LEU A 262 -11.19 -21.75 11.76
N LYS A 263 -10.06 -21.12 11.44
CA LYS A 263 -9.54 -19.98 12.15
C LYS A 263 -9.42 -18.79 11.21
N TYR A 264 -9.38 -17.61 11.79
CA TYR A 264 -9.09 -16.39 11.06
C TYR A 264 -8.14 -15.51 11.87
N SER A 265 -7.35 -14.73 11.15
CA SER A 265 -6.69 -13.53 11.65
C SER A 265 -7.08 -12.37 10.74
N LEU A 266 -7.06 -11.15 11.28
CA LEU A 266 -7.37 -9.94 10.53
C LEU A 266 -6.35 -8.86 10.80
N SER A 267 -6.24 -7.94 9.86
CA SER A 267 -5.45 -6.72 9.96
C SER A 267 -6.29 -5.53 9.54
N CYS A 268 -6.30 -4.51 10.40
CA CYS A 268 -6.83 -3.18 10.14
C CYS A 268 -5.68 -2.17 9.99
N ASN A 269 -4.53 -2.58 9.46
CA ASN A 269 -3.40 -1.68 9.17
C ASN A 269 -2.61 -2.15 7.94
N SER A 270 -3.33 -2.63 6.91
CA SER A 270 -2.79 -3.08 5.63
C SER A 270 -1.78 -4.22 5.76
N GLY A 271 -1.96 -5.07 6.77
CA GLY A 271 -1.13 -6.24 7.03
C GLY A 271 0.17 -5.95 7.80
N ALA A 272 0.35 -4.75 8.35
CA ALA A 272 1.52 -4.46 9.19
C ALA A 272 1.49 -5.26 10.51
N THR A 273 0.32 -5.45 11.10
CA THR A 273 0.11 -6.36 12.23
C THR A 273 -1.18 -7.14 12.08
N PHE A 274 -1.20 -8.31 12.71
CA PHE A 274 -2.31 -9.25 12.69
C PHE A 274 -2.74 -9.56 14.13
N ILE A 275 -4.05 -9.71 14.33
CA ILE A 275 -4.55 -10.22 15.61
C ILE A 275 -4.17 -11.69 15.80
N GLU A 276 -4.06 -12.13 17.04
CA GLU A 276 -3.92 -13.56 17.32
C GLU A 276 -5.09 -14.34 16.70
N PRO A 277 -4.83 -15.48 16.01
CA PRO A 277 -5.88 -16.21 15.33
C PRO A 277 -7.00 -16.68 16.25
N LYS A 278 -8.24 -16.43 15.83
CA LYS A 278 -9.46 -16.81 16.53
C LYS A 278 -10.25 -17.86 15.74
N LEU A 279 -11.09 -18.61 16.43
CA LEU A 279 -12.02 -19.53 15.76
C LEU A 279 -13.09 -18.74 15.02
N CYS A 280 -13.39 -19.14 13.78
CA CYS A 280 -14.52 -18.60 13.03
C CYS A 280 -15.84 -18.96 13.72
N SER A 281 -16.84 -18.08 13.69
CA SER A 281 -18.18 -18.42 14.22
C SER A 281 -18.87 -19.52 13.41
N ALA A 282 -18.69 -19.51 12.08
CA ALA A 282 -19.20 -20.53 11.17
C ALA A 282 -18.24 -21.74 11.12
N GLN A 283 -18.26 -22.59 12.16
CA GLN A 283 -17.51 -23.84 12.17
C GLN A 283 -18.23 -24.94 11.40
N ASN A 284 -17.51 -25.65 10.54
CA ASN A 284 -17.97 -26.90 9.94
C ASN A 284 -16.76 -27.77 9.54
N PRO A 285 -16.70 -29.04 9.98
CA PRO A 285 -15.63 -29.97 9.59
C PRO A 285 -15.50 -30.17 8.07
N GLU A 286 -16.62 -30.09 7.33
CA GLU A 286 -16.68 -30.26 5.87
C GLU A 286 -16.29 -29.00 5.09
N ALA A 287 -15.89 -27.93 5.78
CA ALA A 287 -15.48 -26.71 5.13
C ALA A 287 -14.31 -26.95 4.15
N ARG A 288 -14.47 -26.42 2.94
CA ARG A 288 -13.57 -26.58 1.79
C ARG A 288 -13.46 -25.29 1.00
N HIS A 289 -12.54 -25.22 0.04
CA HIS A 289 -12.38 -24.05 -0.82
C HIS A 289 -13.58 -23.87 -1.75
N PHE A 290 -14.13 -22.66 -1.76
CA PHE A 290 -15.10 -22.12 -2.71
C PHE A 290 -14.40 -21.05 -3.53
N TYR A 291 -14.70 -21.00 -4.82
CA TYR A 291 -14.33 -19.85 -5.66
C TYR A 291 -15.52 -18.93 -5.87
N PHE A 292 -15.35 -17.63 -5.68
CA PHE A 292 -16.39 -16.63 -5.85
C PHE A 292 -16.03 -15.67 -6.98
N TYR A 293 -16.89 -15.59 -8.00
CA TYR A 293 -16.68 -14.77 -9.20
C TYR A 293 -17.93 -13.95 -9.57
N GLY A 294 -17.73 -12.92 -10.40
CA GLY A 294 -18.83 -12.08 -10.93
C GLY A 294 -19.33 -10.99 -9.98
N TYR A 295 -18.73 -10.87 -8.79
CA TYR A 295 -19.04 -9.78 -7.87
C TYR A 295 -18.15 -8.58 -8.18
N ASN A 296 -18.78 -7.50 -8.65
CA ASN A 296 -18.08 -6.34 -9.20
C ASN A 296 -18.14 -5.08 -8.30
N LYS A 297 -18.48 -5.23 -7.01
CA LYS A 297 -18.42 -4.08 -6.08
C LYS A 297 -17.07 -4.05 -5.38
N GLY A 298 -16.45 -2.87 -5.31
CA GLY A 298 -15.09 -2.69 -4.77
C GLY A 298 -14.89 -3.01 -3.29
N ASN A 299 -15.97 -3.33 -2.55
CA ASN A 299 -15.89 -3.62 -1.12
C ASN A 299 -15.33 -5.01 -0.80
N LEU A 300 -15.30 -5.94 -1.76
CA LEU A 300 -14.75 -7.28 -1.58
C LEU A 300 -13.68 -7.53 -2.63
N SER A 301 -12.49 -7.90 -2.18
CA SER A 301 -11.43 -8.43 -3.03
C SER A 301 -11.03 -9.82 -2.55
N GLY A 302 -10.72 -10.71 -3.49
CA GLY A 302 -10.49 -12.12 -3.25
C GLY A 302 -11.56 -13.00 -3.90
N ASN A 303 -11.12 -14.08 -4.53
CA ASN A 303 -11.96 -15.01 -5.27
C ASN A 303 -11.95 -16.41 -4.66
N LYS A 304 -11.20 -16.67 -3.59
CA LYS A 304 -11.13 -17.96 -2.90
C LYS A 304 -11.55 -17.77 -1.45
N PHE A 305 -12.38 -18.67 -0.94
CA PHE A 305 -12.91 -18.63 0.42
C PHE A 305 -13.00 -20.04 1.00
N PHE A 306 -12.84 -20.21 2.31
CA PHE A 306 -13.35 -21.41 2.97
C PHE A 306 -14.86 -21.30 3.10
N GLY A 307 -15.59 -22.39 2.87
CA GLY A 307 -17.02 -22.41 3.04
C GLY A 307 -17.61 -23.81 3.05
N TYR A 308 -18.92 -23.90 3.27
CA TYR A 308 -19.69 -25.13 3.23
C TYR A 308 -21.13 -24.85 2.76
N ILE A 309 -21.85 -25.89 2.38
CA ILE A 309 -23.25 -25.80 1.95
C ILE A 309 -24.12 -26.32 3.08
N TYR A 310 -25.07 -25.50 3.55
CA TYR A 310 -26.15 -25.95 4.41
C TYR A 310 -27.48 -25.76 3.66
N GLN A 311 -28.33 -24.81 4.07
CA GLN A 311 -29.48 -24.38 3.27
C GLN A 311 -29.04 -23.48 2.10
N TYR A 312 -28.03 -22.66 2.34
CA TYR A 312 -27.37 -21.77 1.39
C TYR A 312 -25.84 -21.86 1.55
N PRO A 313 -25.07 -21.35 0.58
CA PRO A 313 -23.61 -21.30 0.69
C PRO A 313 -23.21 -20.39 1.84
N ILE A 314 -22.39 -20.90 2.76
CA ILE A 314 -21.83 -20.14 3.88
C ILE A 314 -20.32 -20.02 3.62
N LEU A 315 -19.86 -18.79 3.36
CA LEU A 315 -18.44 -18.49 3.27
C LEU A 315 -17.94 -18.04 4.65
N ALA A 316 -16.88 -18.67 5.13
CA ALA A 316 -16.29 -18.44 6.45
C ALA A 316 -15.86 -16.98 6.59
N VAL A 317 -16.13 -16.39 7.75
CA VAL A 317 -16.02 -14.96 8.04
C VAL A 317 -16.96 -14.09 7.21
N LEU A 318 -16.90 -14.14 5.87
CA LEU A 318 -17.70 -13.28 5.01
C LEU A 318 -19.20 -13.35 5.32
N SER A 319 -19.76 -14.55 5.50
CA SER A 319 -21.18 -14.70 5.88
C SER A 319 -21.61 -14.04 7.19
N GLN A 320 -20.65 -13.72 8.07
CA GLN A 320 -20.91 -13.07 9.37
C GLN A 320 -20.74 -11.56 9.29
N VAL A 321 -19.86 -11.07 8.40
CA VAL A 321 -19.54 -9.65 8.25
C VAL A 321 -20.16 -9.05 6.99
N ASP A 322 -20.92 -9.82 6.21
CA ASP A 322 -21.55 -9.38 4.97
C ASP A 322 -22.60 -8.27 5.22
N THR A 323 -22.14 -7.03 5.11
CA THR A 323 -22.97 -5.82 5.28
C THR A 323 -23.44 -5.24 3.94
N ASP A 324 -23.04 -5.86 2.82
CA ASP A 324 -23.44 -5.43 1.47
C ASP A 324 -24.40 -6.42 0.80
N ASN A 325 -24.81 -7.45 1.55
CA ASN A 325 -25.68 -8.53 1.10
C ASN A 325 -25.11 -9.22 -0.15
N ILE A 326 -23.82 -9.54 -0.11
CA ILE A 326 -23.07 -10.22 -1.16
C ILE A 326 -23.59 -11.65 -1.37
N LEU A 327 -23.82 -12.38 -0.28
CA LEU A 327 -24.24 -13.77 -0.33
C LEU A 327 -25.74 -13.95 -0.60
N LEU A 328 -26.53 -12.89 -0.46
CA LEU A 328 -27.99 -12.87 -0.72
C LEU A 328 -28.79 -13.85 0.14
N SER A 329 -28.20 -14.37 1.21
CA SER A 329 -28.78 -15.37 2.10
C SER A 329 -29.20 -14.82 3.45
N SER A 330 -28.72 -13.63 3.82
CA SER A 330 -28.97 -12.97 5.09
C SER A 330 -29.45 -11.53 4.90
N GLN A 331 -30.09 -10.97 5.93
CA GLN A 331 -30.37 -9.54 5.99
C GLN A 331 -29.09 -8.79 6.38
N THR A 332 -28.89 -7.62 5.76
CA THR A 332 -27.79 -6.71 6.11
C THR A 332 -27.92 -6.25 7.57
N ASN A 333 -26.85 -6.42 8.35
CA ASN A 333 -26.76 -5.86 9.69
C ASN A 333 -26.22 -4.41 9.61
N LEU A 334 -27.09 -3.43 9.86
CA LEU A 334 -26.77 -2.00 9.70
C LEU A 334 -25.85 -1.48 10.80
N GLU A 335 -25.92 -2.06 11.99
CA GLU A 335 -25.06 -1.73 13.13
C GLU A 335 -23.61 -2.14 12.85
N ILE A 336 -23.40 -3.38 12.40
CA ILE A 336 -22.07 -3.87 11.97
C ILE A 336 -21.58 -3.04 10.78
N LYS A 337 -22.45 -2.69 9.82
CA LYS A 337 -22.09 -1.81 8.70
C LYS A 337 -21.56 -0.47 9.19
N SER A 338 -22.24 0.13 10.17
CA SER A 338 -21.85 1.42 10.75
C SER A 338 -20.53 1.32 11.51
N ILE A 339 -20.33 0.24 12.28
CA ILE A 339 -19.09 -0.02 13.02
C ILE A 339 -17.91 -0.20 12.07
N ILE A 340 -18.04 -1.09 11.08
CA ILE A 340 -16.98 -1.34 10.07
C ILE A 340 -16.73 -0.06 9.26
N GLY A 341 -17.78 0.67 8.89
CA GLY A 341 -17.67 1.96 8.23
C GLY A 341 -16.79 2.94 9.02
N ASN A 342 -17.06 3.12 10.31
CA ASN A 342 -16.28 4.02 11.17
C ASN A 342 -14.79 3.62 11.30
N PHE A 343 -14.51 2.33 11.42
CA PHE A 343 -13.12 1.84 11.49
C PHE A 343 -12.34 2.07 10.20
N THR A 344 -13.03 2.06 9.07
CA THR A 344 -12.41 2.11 7.74
C THR A 344 -12.32 3.52 7.19
N SER A 345 -13.25 4.41 7.59
CA SER A 345 -13.31 5.78 7.08
C SER A 345 -12.54 6.83 7.89
N ASN A 346 -12.25 6.63 9.19
CA ASN A 346 -11.82 7.75 10.05
C ASN A 346 -10.44 7.68 10.70
N GLU A 347 -9.78 6.54 10.87
CA GLU A 347 -8.53 6.50 11.66
C GLU A 347 -7.32 6.01 10.88
N MET A 348 -7.48 5.06 9.97
CA MET A 348 -6.34 4.35 9.37
C MET A 348 -5.63 5.13 8.25
N TYR A 349 -6.40 5.79 7.37
CA TYR A 349 -5.89 6.68 6.32
C TYR A 349 -5.27 7.95 6.92
N ASN A 350 -5.87 8.46 8.01
CA ASN A 350 -5.33 9.60 8.74
C ASN A 350 -4.00 9.25 9.41
N ILE A 351 -3.85 8.06 10.02
CA ILE A 351 -2.57 7.68 10.66
C ILE A 351 -1.42 7.55 9.67
N THR A 352 -1.64 7.02 8.47
CA THR A 352 -0.58 6.88 7.46
C THR A 352 -0.18 8.24 6.87
N THR A 353 -1.16 9.08 6.55
CA THR A 353 -0.91 10.46 6.11
C THR A 353 -0.23 11.29 7.20
N LEU A 354 -0.71 11.22 8.45
CA LEU A 354 -0.11 11.90 9.59
C LEU A 354 1.30 11.40 9.89
N LYS A 355 1.59 10.10 9.71
CA LYS A 355 2.97 9.58 9.85
C LYS A 355 3.90 10.13 8.77
N LYS A 356 3.42 10.25 7.53
CA LYS A 356 4.18 10.84 6.43
C LYS A 356 4.43 12.33 6.69
N GLU A 357 3.40 13.08 7.08
CA GLU A 357 3.52 14.49 7.47
C GLU A 357 4.48 14.68 8.66
N LEU A 358 4.44 13.79 9.66
CA LEU A 358 5.35 13.81 10.81
C LEU A 358 6.81 13.61 10.36
N GLU A 359 7.07 12.69 9.43
CA GLU A 359 8.42 12.42 8.95
C GLU A 359 8.95 13.58 8.07
N GLU A 360 8.08 14.17 7.23
CA GLU A 360 8.39 15.40 6.49
C GLU A 360 8.71 16.56 7.45
N GLN A 361 7.92 16.73 8.52
CA GLN A 361 8.18 17.75 9.54
C GLN A 361 9.50 17.52 10.29
N LYS A 362 9.86 16.27 10.62
CA LYS A 362 11.17 15.96 11.23
C LYS A 362 12.31 16.35 10.30
N GLN A 363 12.18 16.08 9.00
CA GLN A 363 13.22 16.45 8.04
C GLN A 363 13.40 17.96 7.95
N VAL A 364 12.29 18.71 7.95
CA VAL A 364 12.31 20.18 8.02
C VAL A 364 12.96 20.65 9.32
N GLN A 365 12.62 20.06 10.46
CA GLN A 365 13.20 20.40 11.76
C GLN A 365 14.73 20.17 11.77
N GLN A 366 15.22 19.05 11.24
CA GLN A 366 16.65 18.78 11.13
C GLN A 366 17.37 19.80 10.24
N ASN A 367 16.73 20.24 9.14
CA ASN A 367 17.28 21.27 8.27
C ASN A 367 17.34 22.63 8.97
N ILE A 368 16.29 22.99 9.72
CA ILE A 368 16.26 24.21 10.54
C ILE A 368 17.36 24.16 11.61
N THR A 369 17.52 23.05 12.33
CA THR A 369 18.60 22.89 13.34
C THR A 369 19.98 23.10 12.71
N LYS A 370 20.24 22.52 11.53
CA LYS A 370 21.50 22.75 10.80
C LYS A 370 21.70 24.22 10.43
N GLN A 371 20.65 24.93 10.02
CA GLN A 371 20.72 26.35 9.73
C GLN A 371 21.04 27.17 10.99
N TYR A 372 20.40 26.87 12.12
CA TYR A 372 20.71 27.52 13.41
C TYR A 372 22.16 27.26 13.85
N ASP A 373 22.67 26.04 13.71
CA ASP A 373 24.06 25.71 14.04
C ASP A 373 25.06 26.49 13.19
N ASN A 374 24.78 26.64 11.89
CA ASN A 374 25.58 27.45 10.99
C ASN A 374 25.54 28.94 11.36
N LEU A 375 24.37 29.45 11.72
CA LEU A 375 24.18 30.84 12.13
C LEU A 375 24.89 31.12 13.47
N ALA A 376 24.87 30.17 14.40
CA ALA A 376 25.61 30.24 15.66
C ALA A 376 27.13 30.24 15.45
N LYS A 377 27.64 29.46 14.49
CA LYS A 377 29.06 29.51 14.08
C LYS A 377 29.41 30.88 13.49
N MET A 378 28.59 31.39 12.58
CA MET A 378 28.78 32.71 11.96
C MET A 378 28.77 33.83 13.02
N ALA A 379 27.86 33.77 14.00
CA ALA A 379 27.81 34.71 15.11
C ALA A 379 29.08 34.66 15.98
N LYS A 380 29.63 33.47 16.24
CA LYS A 380 30.92 33.32 16.95
C LYS A 380 32.07 33.93 16.16
N GLU A 381 32.10 33.73 14.83
CA GLU A 381 33.12 34.33 13.97
C GLU A 381 33.02 35.86 13.95
N LEU A 382 31.81 36.41 13.80
CA LEU A 382 31.55 37.85 13.90
C LEU A 382 31.99 38.41 15.26
N GLN A 383 31.70 37.71 16.36
CA GLN A 383 32.14 38.12 17.69
C GLN A 383 33.67 38.14 17.81
N ASN A 384 34.36 37.16 17.22
CA ASN A 384 35.82 37.11 17.20
C ASN A 384 36.40 38.24 16.34
N GLN A 385 35.81 38.54 15.18
CA GLN A 385 36.19 39.68 14.37
C GLN A 385 35.98 41.00 15.12
N ALA A 386 34.84 41.19 15.79
CA ALA A 386 34.58 42.38 16.59
C ALA A 386 35.62 42.57 17.71
N LYS A 387 36.07 41.50 18.36
CA LYS A 387 37.19 41.56 19.34
C LYS A 387 38.50 42.00 18.67
N MET A 388 38.82 41.47 17.49
CA MET A 388 40.01 41.86 16.73
C MET A 388 39.98 43.34 16.33
N TRP A 389 38.83 43.85 15.88
CA TRP A 389 38.66 45.26 15.53
C TRP A 389 38.85 46.17 16.75
N LYS A 390 38.26 45.83 17.91
CA LYS A 390 38.49 46.57 19.16
C LYS A 390 39.98 46.65 19.53
N LEU A 391 40.74 45.57 19.32
CA LEU A 391 42.18 45.56 19.56
C LEU A 391 42.92 46.52 18.61
N LYS A 392 42.62 46.47 17.30
CA LYS A 392 43.21 47.36 16.28
C LYS A 392 42.89 48.82 16.55
N THR A 393 41.64 49.16 16.91
CA THR A 393 41.25 50.53 17.25
C THR A 393 42.02 51.04 18.47
N SER A 394 42.17 50.21 19.51
CA SER A 394 42.97 50.57 20.69
C SER A 394 44.45 50.82 20.35
N GLN A 395 45.04 49.99 19.48
CA GLN A 395 46.42 50.20 19.00
C GLN A 395 46.56 51.52 18.22
N ALA A 396 45.65 51.79 17.28
CA ALA A 396 45.63 53.03 16.52
C ALA A 396 45.45 54.26 17.43
N GLU A 397 44.58 54.19 18.43
CA GLU A 397 44.42 55.26 19.43
C GLU A 397 45.71 55.53 20.22
N GLN A 398 46.45 54.49 20.59
CA GLN A 398 47.74 54.62 21.26
C GLN A 398 48.78 55.27 20.35
N GLU A 399 48.81 54.94 19.07
CA GLU A 399 49.69 55.57 18.08
C GLU A 399 49.34 57.03 17.85
N ILE A 400 48.05 57.36 17.71
CA ILE A 400 47.57 58.74 17.62
C ILE A 400 47.99 59.53 18.88
N LYS A 401 47.86 58.96 20.08
CA LYS A 401 48.34 59.60 21.31
C LYS A 401 49.85 59.84 21.29
N LYS A 402 50.65 58.88 20.81
CA LYS A 402 52.11 59.05 20.64
C LYS A 402 52.43 60.16 19.64
N LEU A 403 51.75 60.21 18.50
CA LEU A 403 51.92 61.25 17.49
C LEU A 403 51.52 62.64 18.01
N LYS A 404 50.37 62.77 18.68
CA LYS A 404 49.96 64.02 19.35
C LYS A 404 50.98 64.49 20.39
N LYS A 405 51.59 63.58 21.15
CA LYS A 405 52.64 63.91 22.13
C LYS A 405 53.94 64.36 21.45
N LYS A 406 54.31 63.81 20.28
CA LYS A 406 55.43 64.30 19.46
C LYS A 406 55.15 65.69 18.88
N LEU A 407 53.95 65.92 18.36
CA LEU A 407 53.50 67.23 17.86
C LEU A 407 53.54 68.32 18.94
N ARG A 408 53.05 68.03 20.16
CA ARG A 408 53.11 68.97 21.29
C ARG A 408 54.53 69.32 21.74
N LYS A 409 55.51 68.45 21.49
CA LYS A 409 56.93 68.73 21.76
C LYS A 409 57.61 69.56 20.66
N ALA A 410 57.10 69.50 19.43
CA ALA A 410 57.62 70.26 18.30
C ALA A 410 57.17 71.73 18.30
N TYR A 411 56.06 72.04 18.96
CA TYR A 411 55.53 73.40 19.10
C TYR A 411 55.66 73.92 20.53
N ILE A 412 56.90 74.11 20.99
CA ILE A 412 57.19 74.98 22.15
C ILE A 412 58.34 75.91 21.74
N THR A 413 58.03 77.12 21.28
CA THR A 413 58.70 78.38 21.68
C THR A 413 57.82 79.56 21.24
N PRO A 414 57.32 80.39 22.19
CA PRO A 414 56.44 81.55 21.97
C PRO A 414 57.30 82.86 22.08
N PRO A 415 56.78 84.10 22.32
CA PRO A 415 55.39 84.53 22.50
C PRO A 415 54.98 85.92 21.92
N ASN A 416 53.67 86.20 22.09
CA ASN A 416 53.04 87.51 22.41
C ASN A 416 52.78 88.53 21.27
N LYS A 417 51.62 89.20 21.19
CA LYS A 417 50.68 89.61 22.25
C LYS A 417 49.27 89.95 21.72
N GLU A 418 48.27 89.60 22.55
CA GLU A 418 46.98 90.27 22.87
C GLU A 418 46.03 90.77 21.75
N ILE A 419 44.80 90.24 21.75
CA ILE A 419 43.55 90.98 22.07
C ILE A 419 42.60 89.99 22.81
N GLN A 420 42.04 90.45 23.93
CA GLN A 420 40.93 89.84 24.67
C GLN A 420 39.61 90.50 24.26
N GLU A 421 38.54 89.72 24.21
CA GLU A 421 37.20 90.05 24.74
C GLU A 421 36.53 88.68 25.03
N ASN A 422 36.33 88.35 26.31
CA ASN A 422 35.06 88.43 27.06
C ASN A 422 34.00 87.45 26.52
N GLU A 423 33.32 86.58 27.28
CA GLU A 423 33.18 86.34 28.71
C GLU A 423 32.44 84.99 28.91
N ILE A 424 32.81 84.26 29.98
CA ILE A 424 31.92 83.63 30.99
C ILE A 424 31.13 82.32 30.68
N ILE A 425 31.70 81.21 31.19
CA ILE A 425 31.20 80.24 32.21
C ILE A 425 30.03 79.25 31.95
N LYS A 426 30.45 77.95 31.95
CA LYS A 426 29.92 76.70 32.56
C LYS A 426 28.52 76.13 32.29
N HIS A 427 28.56 74.82 31.96
CA HIS A 427 27.63 73.71 32.26
C HIS A 427 26.14 73.94 31.96
N SER A 428 25.50 73.17 31.06
CA SER A 428 25.22 71.74 31.27
C SER A 428 24.38 71.15 30.12
N LYS A 429 24.55 69.82 29.94
CA LYS A 429 23.61 68.80 29.43
C LYS A 429 22.90 68.94 28.05
N LYS A 430 23.09 67.82 27.31
CA LYS A 430 22.11 67.00 26.54
C LYS A 430 21.77 67.36 25.09
N SER A 431 22.00 66.32 24.28
CA SER A 431 21.14 65.68 23.26
C SER A 431 20.77 66.39 21.96
N ASP A 432 20.91 65.60 20.89
CA ASP A 432 20.11 65.59 19.66
C ASP A 432 20.33 66.82 18.74
N THR A 433 20.33 66.75 17.42
CA THR A 433 19.97 65.74 16.43
C THR A 433 20.47 66.27 15.06
N ASP A 434 20.49 65.37 14.08
CA ASP A 434 20.00 65.61 12.71
C ASP A 434 20.70 66.56 11.72
N THR A 435 21.18 65.89 10.64
CA THR A 435 20.84 66.16 9.23
C THR A 435 21.43 67.44 8.59
N LEU A 436 21.69 67.56 7.28
CA LEU A 436 21.34 66.81 6.08
C LEU A 436 22.30 67.28 4.94
N PHE A 437 22.12 66.66 3.76
CA PHE A 437 22.50 67.09 2.40
C PHE A 437 23.70 66.42 1.70
N GLU A 438 23.38 65.24 1.16
CA GLU A 438 23.37 64.90 -0.27
C GLU A 438 24.43 65.50 -1.22
N LYS A 439 25.20 64.60 -1.87
CA LYS A 439 25.23 64.55 -3.35
C LYS A 439 25.80 63.22 -3.87
N LYS A 440 25.03 62.55 -4.74
CA LYS A 440 25.45 61.45 -5.65
C LYS A 440 26.46 61.95 -6.67
N ILE A 441 27.54 61.19 -6.94
CA ILE A 441 28.14 61.02 -8.28
C ILE A 441 28.72 59.59 -8.36
N ASP A 442 28.35 58.91 -9.44
CA ASP A 442 28.61 57.51 -9.80
C ASP A 442 30.03 57.22 -10.35
N ILE A 443 30.31 55.91 -10.55
CA ILE A 443 31.28 55.27 -11.49
C ILE A 443 32.72 55.13 -10.93
N GLU A 444 33.46 54.01 -10.97
CA GLU A 444 33.46 52.75 -11.75
C GLU A 444 34.19 51.65 -10.94
N ILE A 445 33.75 50.39 -11.05
CA ILE A 445 34.40 49.20 -10.49
C ILE A 445 35.29 48.57 -11.59
N PRO A 446 36.55 48.19 -11.32
CA PRO A 446 37.24 47.19 -12.13
C PRO A 446 36.86 45.78 -11.65
N ASP A 447 36.39 44.98 -12.60
CA ASP A 447 36.10 43.54 -12.49
C ASP A 447 37.26 42.75 -11.84
N ASN A 448 36.92 41.87 -10.90
CA ASN A 448 37.10 40.42 -11.08
C ASN A 448 36.56 39.61 -9.89
N ASP A 449 35.87 38.52 -10.26
CA ASP A 449 35.61 37.27 -9.52
C ASP A 449 34.62 37.25 -8.34
N ILE A 450 33.31 37.27 -8.62
CA ILE A 450 32.32 36.48 -7.85
C ILE A 450 31.22 35.91 -8.80
N PRO A 451 30.98 34.58 -8.86
CA PRO A 451 29.98 33.99 -9.75
C PRO A 451 28.52 34.30 -9.39
N ASN A 452 27.74 34.41 -10.47
CA ASN A 452 26.32 34.67 -10.67
C ASN A 452 25.36 33.86 -9.75
N ILE A 453 24.67 34.54 -8.81
CA ILE A 453 23.56 33.99 -7.99
C ILE A 453 22.18 34.36 -8.57
N VAL A 454 22.12 35.25 -9.57
CA VAL A 454 20.86 35.80 -10.08
C VAL A 454 20.17 34.88 -11.09
N GLU A 455 20.88 33.91 -11.68
CA GLU A 455 20.29 32.93 -12.60
C GLU A 455 19.54 31.76 -11.91
N GLN A 456 19.77 31.50 -10.61
CA GLN A 456 19.10 30.39 -9.90
C GLN A 456 17.77 30.76 -9.24
N ILE A 457 17.41 32.05 -9.22
CA ILE A 457 16.14 32.54 -8.64
C ILE A 457 15.05 32.68 -9.73
N ALA A 458 15.40 32.57 -11.02
CA ALA A 458 14.45 32.65 -12.13
C ALA A 458 13.76 31.31 -12.46
N GLU A 459 14.26 30.16 -12.00
CA GLU A 459 13.71 28.82 -12.32
C GLU A 459 12.74 28.25 -11.26
N SER A 460 12.38 29.01 -10.22
CA SER A 460 11.47 28.55 -9.15
C SER A 460 10.12 29.27 -9.11
N LYS A 461 9.71 29.90 -10.22
CA LYS A 461 8.44 30.66 -10.32
C LYS A 461 7.32 30.03 -11.15
N ASP A 462 7.43 28.77 -11.50
CA ASP A 462 6.29 27.99 -12.00
C ASP A 462 5.96 26.88 -11.00
N ILE A 463 5.03 27.16 -10.08
CA ILE A 463 4.00 26.27 -9.51
C ILE A 463 3.20 27.07 -8.47
N ASN A 464 1.87 27.07 -8.65
CA ASN A 464 0.81 27.52 -7.73
C ASN A 464 0.50 29.01 -7.59
N SER A 465 -0.16 29.54 -8.62
CA SER A 465 -1.24 30.50 -8.49
C SER A 465 -2.50 29.83 -7.93
N ASN A 466 -2.78 29.98 -6.63
CA ASN A 466 -4.12 29.95 -6.03
C ASN A 466 -4.02 30.16 -4.50
N ASN A 467 -4.06 31.40 -4.03
CA ASN A 467 -5.05 31.86 -3.05
C ASN A 467 -4.78 33.30 -2.57
N LYS A 468 -5.92 33.99 -2.41
CA LYS A 468 -6.20 35.37 -2.01
C LYS A 468 -5.22 36.08 -1.07
N LYS A 469 -4.96 37.35 -1.44
CA LYS A 469 -4.47 38.48 -0.62
C LYS A 469 -4.96 38.44 0.83
N LEU A 470 -4.03 38.55 1.78
CA LEU A 470 -4.26 38.94 3.16
C LEU A 470 -3.27 40.05 3.52
N ASP A 471 -3.54 41.27 3.03
CA ASP A 471 -2.83 42.49 3.44
C ASP A 471 -3.74 43.25 4.42
N ASP A 472 -3.94 42.69 5.61
CA ASP A 472 -4.65 43.38 6.69
C ASP A 472 -3.75 43.52 7.93
N PRO A 473 -3.17 44.72 8.17
CA PRO A 473 -2.28 44.98 9.30
C PRO A 473 -2.91 44.72 10.67
N GLU A 474 -4.23 44.85 10.81
CA GLU A 474 -4.93 44.64 12.09
C GLU A 474 -4.97 43.16 12.51
N LEU A 475 -4.95 42.24 11.55
CA LEU A 475 -4.91 40.80 11.81
C LEU A 475 -3.54 40.34 12.33
N ILE A 476 -2.46 41.00 11.87
CA ILE A 476 -1.08 40.73 12.31
C ILE A 476 -0.88 41.23 13.75
N GLU A 477 -1.44 42.39 14.10
CA GLU A 477 -1.35 42.95 15.44
C GLU A 477 -2.13 42.11 16.47
N HIS A 478 -3.27 41.53 16.08
CA HIS A 478 -4.05 40.62 16.94
C HIS A 478 -3.33 39.29 17.22
N ILE A 479 -2.59 38.75 16.24
CA ILE A 479 -1.81 37.51 16.39
C ILE A 479 -0.59 37.73 17.29
N ILE A 480 0.09 38.88 17.18
CA ILE A 480 1.23 39.22 18.05
C ILE A 480 0.76 39.37 19.52
N THR A 481 -0.37 40.03 19.74
CA THR A 481 -0.95 40.21 21.09
C THR A 481 -1.40 38.89 21.73
N HIS A 482 -1.76 37.89 20.93
CA HIS A 482 -2.15 36.56 21.42
C HIS A 482 -0.96 35.65 21.74
N LEU A 483 0.19 35.87 21.10
CA LEU A 483 1.43 35.12 21.35
C LEU A 483 2.17 35.64 22.59
N GLU A 484 2.12 36.95 22.87
CA GLU A 484 2.74 37.54 24.07
C GLU A 484 2.03 37.12 25.38
N LYS A 485 0.71 36.82 25.33
CA LYS A 485 -0.03 36.29 26.50
C LYS A 485 0.24 34.82 26.82
N LYS A 486 0.88 34.06 25.93
CA LYS A 486 1.19 32.64 26.15
C LYS A 486 2.53 32.41 26.86
N GLU A 487 3.41 33.42 26.93
CA GLU A 487 4.68 33.34 27.67
C GLU A 487 4.55 33.63 29.19
N GLU A 488 3.43 34.19 29.65
CA GLU A 488 3.22 34.49 31.09
C GLU A 488 2.66 33.31 31.92
N TYR A 489 2.11 32.26 31.31
CA TYR A 489 1.52 31.12 32.04
C TYR A 489 2.46 29.91 32.23
N GLY A 490 3.71 29.99 31.79
CA GLY A 490 4.71 28.91 31.92
C GLY A 490 5.49 28.86 33.25
N LYS A 491 5.07 29.60 34.29
CA LYS A 491 5.87 29.81 35.52
C LYS A 491 5.14 29.55 36.85
N TYR A 492 4.25 28.56 36.92
CA TYR A 492 3.83 27.92 38.19
C TYR A 492 3.47 26.47 37.80
N GLY A 493 4.17 25.43 38.20
CA GLY A 493 4.31 24.93 39.56
C GLY A 493 3.72 23.51 39.55
N THR A 494 4.57 22.52 39.78
CA THR A 494 4.20 21.11 40.02
C THR A 494 3.35 21.00 41.29
N GLU A 495 2.07 20.66 41.17
CA GLU A 495 1.28 20.09 42.27
C GLU A 495 0.42 18.94 41.73
N GLU A 496 0.60 17.77 42.35
CA GLU A 496 -0.32 16.63 42.28
C GLU A 496 -1.68 17.06 42.80
N ILE A 497 -2.75 16.81 42.03
CA ILE A 497 -4.11 16.76 42.57
C ILE A 497 -4.75 15.48 42.02
N ASP A 498 -4.85 14.52 42.92
CA ASP A 498 -5.72 13.35 42.87
C ASP A 498 -7.15 13.80 43.15
N LEU A 499 -8.14 13.42 42.33
CA LEU A 499 -9.57 13.53 42.62
C LEU A 499 -10.40 12.65 41.67
N ASN A 500 -10.70 11.44 42.16
CA ASN A 500 -12.03 10.86 41.97
C ASN A 500 -13.06 11.85 42.52
N GLU A 501 -14.03 12.28 41.73
CA GLU A 501 -15.43 12.44 42.14
C GLU A 501 -16.30 12.98 40.98
N THR A 502 -17.33 12.19 40.63
CA THR A 502 -18.70 12.56 40.25
C THR A 502 -18.97 13.77 39.35
N ILE A 503 -19.80 13.53 38.33
CA ILE A 503 -21.04 14.28 37.95
C ILE A 503 -21.68 13.39 36.86
N ASP A 504 -22.76 12.68 37.18
CA ASP A 504 -24.17 13.06 36.97
C ASP A 504 -24.58 13.16 35.48
#